data_AF-A0A9D3WVG5-F1
#
_entry.id   AF-A0A9D3WVG5-F1
#
_cell.length_a   1.000
_cell.length_b   1.000
_cell.length_c   1.000
_cell.angle_alpha   90.00
_cell.angle_beta   90.00
_cell.angle_gamma   90.00
#
_symmetry.space_group_name_H-M   'P 1'
#
loop_
_entity.id
_entity.type
_entity.pdbx_description
1 polymer ?
#
loop_
_entity_poly.entity_id
_entity_poly.type
_entity_poly.pdbx_seq_one_letter_code
_entity_poly.pdbx_strand_id
1 'polypeptide(L)'
;MAAHRGWRLVRLGCRLLHTEPAAAPQPQPPSPLYPPVVASHTAKSKSAKRRRLEYFYQQVHEAPSIAEKLRLYGRLQRLKYVVYPQTFSLNADRWYQSFTKTVFVPGLPPAGAEPAGPEAPDLSELRSLACDALLQEHFYQRKRERPFLYREQQHVPAPFLTQLVISLTAALGSRNPLLAASCLDLKPQVNFYWERGETVVCRGYRTGRIDPVRFQIDDKPQIQIRVPKQLPEFVPLDYSVAGEVPVINHKPDKLPLFKRQYDNKIFIGSKVADPCSYGHTQFHLIPDQLKRERLLKANLADQIEVTYRANGIASLFAWTAAQAMYQGFWCEADVTRPFVSQAVITDGKYFAFFCYQLNTLALTVRADQNNPRKNICWGTESKPLYEAVEDNNVKGFNDEILLQLVQFLLNRPEQL
;
A
#
# COMPACT_ATOMS: atom_id res chain seq x y z
N MET A 1 -102.49 -60.84 17.37
CA MET A 1 -102.83 -59.54 17.99
C MET A 1 -102.15 -58.43 17.20
N ALA A 2 -102.96 -57.43 16.83
CA ALA A 2 -102.71 -56.14 16.19
C ALA A 2 -101.32 -55.79 15.62
N ALA A 3 -101.27 -55.64 14.29
CA ALA A 3 -100.29 -54.85 13.56
C ALA A 3 -100.72 -53.37 13.56
N HIS A 4 -99.83 -52.45 13.95
CA HIS A 4 -100.07 -51.01 13.85
C HIS A 4 -99.38 -50.43 12.60
N ARG A 5 -100.22 -50.01 11.64
CA ARG A 5 -99.90 -49.05 10.59
C ARG A 5 -99.99 -47.63 11.15
N GLY A 6 -99.00 -46.78 10.89
CA GLY A 6 -99.02 -45.35 11.19
C GLY A 6 -98.58 -44.54 9.97
N TRP A 7 -99.41 -43.59 9.56
CA TRP A 7 -99.35 -42.82 8.32
C TRP A 7 -98.25 -41.76 8.24
N ARG A 8 -97.88 -41.42 6.99
CA ARG A 8 -96.95 -40.34 6.60
C ARG A 8 -97.51 -38.96 6.92
N LEU A 9 -96.60 -38.02 7.22
CA LEU A 9 -96.81 -36.59 7.03
C LEU A 9 -95.60 -36.01 6.29
N VAL A 10 -95.82 -35.61 5.04
CA VAL A 10 -94.90 -34.80 4.24
C VAL A 10 -95.12 -33.35 4.65
N ARG A 11 -94.06 -32.66 5.09
CA ARG A 11 -94.05 -31.19 5.18
C ARG A 11 -93.03 -30.65 4.17
N LEU A 12 -93.58 -30.05 3.12
CA LEU A 12 -92.89 -29.09 2.25
C LEU A 12 -92.84 -27.73 2.96
N GLY A 13 -91.70 -27.05 2.85
CA GLY A 13 -91.65 -25.58 2.85
C GLY A 13 -91.13 -24.90 4.13
N CYS A 14 -89.85 -24.53 4.11
CA CYS A 14 -89.36 -23.17 4.39
C CYS A 14 -87.86 -23.13 4.09
N ARG A 15 -87.48 -22.62 2.90
CA ARG A 15 -86.09 -22.26 2.60
C ARG A 15 -85.76 -20.99 3.40
N LEU A 16 -85.08 -21.15 4.53
CA LEU A 16 -84.30 -20.08 5.11
C LEU A 16 -83.03 -19.95 4.27
N LEU A 17 -82.93 -18.87 3.50
CA LEU A 17 -81.67 -18.42 2.93
C LEU A 17 -80.77 -18.03 4.11
N HIS A 18 -79.86 -18.93 4.49
CA HIS A 18 -78.72 -18.56 5.31
C HIS A 18 -77.84 -17.66 4.46
N THR A 19 -77.85 -16.37 4.75
CA THR A 19 -76.75 -15.47 4.42
C THR A 19 -75.51 -16.03 5.14
N GLU A 20 -74.58 -16.62 4.39
CA GLU A 20 -73.28 -17.00 4.93
C GLU A 20 -72.60 -15.74 5.50
N PRO A 21 -72.08 -15.77 6.73
CA PRO A 21 -71.23 -14.70 7.20
C PRO A 21 -70.00 -14.68 6.31
N ALA A 22 -69.67 -13.51 5.75
CA ALA A 22 -68.43 -13.29 5.04
C ALA A 22 -67.26 -13.82 5.88
N ALA A 23 -66.64 -14.90 5.40
CA ALA A 23 -65.52 -15.52 6.08
C ALA A 23 -64.41 -14.47 6.24
N ALA A 24 -64.05 -14.17 7.49
CA ALA A 24 -62.84 -13.43 7.79
C ALA A 24 -61.66 -14.13 7.10
N PRO A 25 -60.68 -13.40 6.54
CA PRO A 25 -59.52 -14.01 5.89
C PRO A 25 -58.84 -14.95 6.89
N GLN A 26 -58.80 -16.24 6.54
CA GLN A 26 -58.07 -17.23 7.32
C GLN A 26 -56.60 -16.78 7.40
N PRO A 27 -55.97 -16.80 8.58
CA PRO A 27 -54.55 -16.48 8.70
C PRO A 27 -53.76 -17.44 7.80
N GLN A 28 -53.00 -16.89 6.85
CA GLN A 28 -52.12 -17.68 6.00
C GLN A 28 -51.21 -18.54 6.89
N PRO A 29 -51.04 -19.85 6.60
CA PRO A 29 -50.12 -20.68 7.38
C PRO A 29 -48.72 -20.05 7.34
N PRO A 30 -48.01 -19.99 8.48
CA PRO A 30 -46.70 -19.37 8.53
C PRO A 30 -45.77 -20.05 7.53
N SER A 31 -45.03 -19.24 6.76
CA SER A 31 -44.06 -19.75 5.79
C SER A 31 -43.00 -20.61 6.50
N PRO A 32 -42.58 -21.74 5.90
CA PRO A 32 -41.62 -22.64 6.54
C PRO A 32 -40.26 -21.95 6.71
N LEU A 33 -39.79 -21.89 7.96
CA LEU A 33 -38.48 -21.32 8.31
C LEU A 33 -37.40 -22.42 8.28
N TYR A 34 -36.82 -22.65 7.11
CA TYR A 34 -35.70 -23.57 6.96
C TYR A 34 -34.41 -22.98 7.55
N PRO A 35 -33.52 -23.80 8.14
CA PRO A 35 -32.21 -23.34 8.57
C PRO A 35 -31.35 -22.95 7.35
N PRO A 36 -30.42 -21.99 7.51
CA PRO A 36 -29.53 -21.61 6.42
C PRO A 36 -28.64 -22.79 5.99
N VAL A 37 -28.44 -22.94 4.68
CA VAL A 37 -27.57 -23.98 4.10
C VAL A 37 -26.11 -23.57 4.27
N VAL A 38 -25.54 -23.89 5.43
CA VAL A 38 -24.16 -23.52 5.79
C VAL A 38 -23.39 -24.70 6.40
N ALA A 39 -22.10 -24.82 6.07
CA ALA A 39 -21.25 -25.91 6.57
C ALA A 39 -21.05 -25.84 8.08
N SER A 40 -20.92 -26.96 8.80
CA SER A 40 -20.66 -26.94 10.26
C SER A 40 -19.43 -26.11 10.67
N HIS A 41 -19.47 -25.43 11.83
CA HIS A 41 -18.37 -24.60 12.33
C HIS A 41 -17.21 -25.39 12.96
N THR A 42 -17.52 -26.46 13.71
CA THR A 42 -16.57 -27.19 14.57
C THR A 42 -15.94 -28.41 13.90
N ALA A 43 -16.45 -28.86 12.76
CA ALA A 43 -15.93 -30.05 12.09
C ALA A 43 -14.49 -29.88 11.60
N LYS A 44 -13.78 -31.01 11.45
CA LYS A 44 -12.43 -31.10 10.89
C LYS A 44 -12.48 -31.23 9.36
N SER A 45 -13.12 -30.27 8.67
CA SER A 45 -13.24 -30.25 7.20
C SER A 45 -12.72 -28.96 6.58
N LYS A 46 -12.51 -28.96 5.25
CA LYS A 46 -12.13 -27.76 4.48
C LYS A 46 -13.23 -26.69 4.53
N SER A 47 -14.51 -27.10 4.44
CA SER A 47 -15.66 -26.20 4.53
C SER A 47 -15.80 -25.56 5.90
N ALA A 48 -15.58 -26.31 6.99
CA ALA A 48 -15.56 -25.77 8.34
C ALA A 48 -14.40 -24.78 8.55
N LYS A 49 -13.22 -25.02 7.96
CA LYS A 49 -12.09 -24.06 7.99
C LYS A 49 -12.46 -22.74 7.30
N ARG A 50 -13.14 -22.81 6.14
CA ARG A 50 -13.63 -21.60 5.43
C ARG A 50 -14.64 -20.84 6.27
N ARG A 51 -15.62 -21.51 6.86
CA ARG A 51 -16.61 -20.86 7.74
C ARG A 51 -15.97 -20.18 8.96
N ARG A 52 -14.96 -20.80 9.58
CA ARG A 52 -14.18 -20.16 10.67
C ARG A 52 -13.46 -18.90 10.23
N LEU A 53 -12.92 -18.90 9.01
CA LEU A 53 -12.27 -17.73 8.42
C LEU A 53 -13.29 -16.61 8.16
N GLU A 54 -14.47 -16.96 7.64
CA GLU A 54 -15.57 -16.00 7.43
C GLU A 54 -16.04 -15.36 8.74
N TYR A 55 -16.20 -16.12 9.82
CA TYR A 55 -16.50 -15.55 11.13
C TYR A 55 -15.39 -14.62 11.64
N PHE A 56 -14.12 -14.97 11.42
CA PHE A 56 -13.02 -14.08 11.78
C PHE A 56 -13.05 -12.78 10.97
N TYR A 57 -13.33 -12.86 9.67
CA TYR A 57 -13.48 -11.68 8.81
C TYR A 57 -14.68 -10.82 9.20
N GLN A 58 -15.79 -11.44 9.57
CA GLN A 58 -16.94 -10.74 10.12
C GLN A 58 -16.59 -10.00 11.42
N GLN A 59 -15.85 -10.62 12.35
CA GLN A 59 -15.35 -9.95 13.55
C GLN A 59 -14.44 -8.75 13.23
N VAL A 60 -13.60 -8.86 12.19
CA VAL A 60 -12.76 -7.74 11.75
C VAL A 60 -13.59 -6.63 11.11
N HIS A 61 -14.63 -6.95 10.34
CA HIS A 61 -15.54 -5.95 9.78
C HIS A 61 -16.32 -5.20 10.86
N GLU A 62 -16.86 -5.93 11.84
CA GLU A 62 -17.69 -5.42 12.93
C GLU A 62 -16.90 -4.67 14.02
N ALA A 63 -15.57 -4.71 13.98
CA ALA A 63 -14.74 -4.04 14.98
C ALA A 63 -14.99 -2.52 15.00
N PRO A 64 -15.21 -1.92 16.18
CA PRO A 64 -15.67 -0.54 16.34
C PRO A 64 -14.60 0.50 16.02
N SER A 65 -13.31 0.17 16.14
CA SER A 65 -12.20 1.10 15.92
C SER A 65 -11.16 0.53 14.97
N ILE A 66 -10.45 1.42 14.26
CA ILE A 66 -9.34 1.04 13.38
C ILE A 66 -8.21 0.37 14.17
N ALA A 67 -7.90 0.86 15.37
CA ALA A 67 -6.88 0.27 16.22
C ALA A 67 -7.21 -1.20 16.57
N GLU A 68 -8.49 -1.50 16.84
CA GLU A 68 -8.94 -2.86 17.09
C GLU A 68 -8.91 -3.73 15.83
N LYS A 69 -9.29 -3.18 14.66
CA LYS A 69 -9.15 -3.86 13.36
C LYS A 69 -7.71 -4.28 13.11
N LEU A 70 -6.76 -3.35 13.26
CA LEU A 70 -5.33 -3.63 13.10
C LEU A 70 -4.82 -4.67 14.11
N ARG A 71 -5.29 -4.60 15.36
CA ARG A 71 -4.95 -5.59 16.41
C ARG A 71 -5.46 -6.98 16.04
N LEU A 72 -6.71 -7.11 15.59
CA LEU A 72 -7.30 -8.39 15.19
C LEU A 72 -6.59 -8.98 13.98
N TYR A 73 -6.33 -8.15 12.96
CA TYR A 73 -5.63 -8.53 11.74
C TYR A 73 -4.20 -8.99 12.03
N GLY A 74 -3.47 -8.27 12.88
CA GLY A 74 -2.10 -8.57 13.28
C GLY A 74 -1.94 -9.68 14.32
N ARG A 75 -3.03 -10.15 14.95
CA ARG A 75 -3.00 -11.05 16.12
C ARG A 75 -2.28 -12.37 15.88
N LEU A 76 -2.49 -12.98 14.71
CA LEU A 76 -1.96 -14.31 14.42
C LEU A 76 -0.55 -14.24 13.83
N GLN A 77 0.45 -14.58 14.65
CA GLN A 77 1.84 -14.64 14.20
C GLN A 77 2.14 -16.00 13.58
N ARG A 78 2.63 -15.99 12.35
CA ARG A 78 3.08 -17.15 11.58
C ARG A 78 4.34 -16.79 10.82
N LEU A 79 5.02 -17.80 10.29
CA LEU A 79 6.13 -17.59 9.37
C LEU A 79 5.67 -16.73 8.18
N LYS A 80 6.42 -15.66 7.93
CA LYS A 80 6.20 -14.67 6.87
C LYS A 80 7.54 -14.32 6.22
N TYR A 81 7.53 -14.03 4.93
CA TYR A 81 8.71 -13.54 4.23
C TYR A 81 8.98 -12.09 4.61
N VAL A 82 10.24 -11.77 4.89
CA VAL A 82 10.66 -10.39 5.12
C VAL A 82 11.18 -9.82 3.80
N VAL A 83 10.43 -8.88 3.23
CA VAL A 83 10.75 -8.18 1.99
C VAL A 83 11.53 -6.94 2.34
N TYR A 84 12.75 -6.84 1.82
CA TYR A 84 13.67 -5.72 2.07
C TYR A 84 13.64 -4.78 0.86
N PRO A 85 13.12 -3.55 0.97
CA PRO A 85 13.10 -2.60 -0.14
C PRO A 85 14.50 -2.37 -0.76
N GLN A 86 15.49 -2.19 0.11
CA GLN A 86 16.91 -2.09 -0.26
C GLN A 86 17.54 -3.49 -0.29
N THR A 87 17.39 -4.20 -1.41
CA THR A 87 17.88 -5.58 -1.59
C THR A 87 19.03 -5.65 -2.59
N PHE A 88 19.91 -6.64 -2.41
CA PHE A 88 20.97 -7.01 -3.37
C PHE A 88 20.53 -8.09 -4.37
N SER A 89 19.25 -8.48 -4.34
CA SER A 89 18.73 -9.56 -5.17
C SER A 89 18.63 -9.13 -6.64
N LEU A 90 19.06 -10.00 -7.54
CA LEU A 90 18.97 -9.76 -8.99
C LEU A 90 17.50 -9.76 -9.46
N ASN A 91 17.15 -8.81 -10.32
CA ASN A 91 15.81 -8.67 -10.92
C ASN A 91 14.67 -8.65 -9.89
N ALA A 92 14.94 -8.08 -8.70
CA ALA A 92 13.98 -8.05 -7.58
C ALA A 92 12.71 -7.26 -7.90
N ASP A 93 12.80 -6.26 -8.77
CA ASP A 93 11.69 -5.44 -9.23
C ASP A 93 10.53 -6.28 -9.78
N ARG A 94 10.81 -7.29 -10.60
CA ARG A 94 9.79 -8.21 -11.16
C ARG A 94 9.13 -9.06 -10.08
N TRP A 95 9.90 -9.53 -9.10
CA TRP A 95 9.36 -10.30 -7.98
C TRP A 95 8.44 -9.42 -7.13
N TYR A 96 8.85 -8.18 -6.86
CA TYR A 96 8.08 -7.26 -6.03
C TYR A 96 6.78 -6.86 -6.70
N GLN A 97 6.81 -6.56 -8.01
CA GLN A 97 5.59 -6.38 -8.82
C GLN A 97 4.60 -7.54 -8.67
N SER A 98 5.10 -8.78 -8.66
CA SER A 98 4.26 -9.97 -8.46
C SER A 98 3.67 -10.08 -7.05
N PHE A 99 4.48 -9.77 -6.03
CA PHE A 99 4.06 -9.81 -4.61
C PHE A 99 3.02 -8.75 -4.25
N THR A 100 3.05 -7.61 -4.94
CA THR A 100 2.21 -6.44 -4.67
C THR A 100 1.11 -6.23 -5.72
N LYS A 101 1.04 -7.08 -6.75
CA LYS A 101 0.14 -6.95 -7.91
C LYS A 101 0.26 -5.56 -8.56
N THR A 102 1.49 -5.16 -8.82
CA THR A 102 1.85 -3.83 -9.35
C THR A 102 2.39 -3.92 -10.76
N VAL A 103 1.99 -2.97 -11.61
CA VAL A 103 2.57 -2.76 -12.94
C VAL A 103 3.50 -1.56 -12.90
N PHE A 104 4.74 -1.75 -13.35
CA PHE A 104 5.69 -0.66 -13.51
C PHE A 104 5.52 0.02 -14.88
N VAL A 105 5.44 1.34 -14.90
CA VAL A 105 5.33 2.18 -16.10
C VAL A 105 6.51 3.14 -16.14
N PRO A 106 7.35 3.12 -17.19
CA PRO A 106 8.46 4.05 -17.30
C PRO A 106 7.95 5.49 -17.52
N GLY A 107 8.63 6.46 -16.90
CA GLY A 107 8.26 7.87 -16.94
C GLY A 107 7.48 8.31 -15.70
N LEU A 108 7.00 9.55 -15.72
CA LEU A 108 6.12 10.12 -14.70
C LEU A 108 4.64 9.92 -15.11
N PRO A 109 3.69 9.97 -14.16
CA PRO A 109 2.28 9.92 -14.49
C PRO A 109 1.91 11.05 -15.46
N PRO A 110 0.86 10.87 -16.30
CA PRO A 110 0.34 11.98 -17.10
C PRO A 110 0.02 13.13 -16.14
N ALA A 111 0.47 14.34 -16.48
CA ALA A 111 0.18 15.51 -15.67
C ALA A 111 -1.35 15.60 -15.52
N GLY A 112 -1.85 15.39 -14.30
CA GLY A 112 -3.17 15.89 -13.93
C GLY A 112 -3.19 17.38 -14.26
N ALA A 113 -4.32 17.87 -14.76
CA ALA A 113 -4.50 19.25 -15.22
C ALA A 113 -3.63 20.20 -14.40
N GLU A 114 -2.72 20.91 -15.07
CA GLU A 114 -1.75 21.81 -14.44
C GLU A 114 -2.42 22.56 -13.28
N PRO A 115 -1.83 22.62 -12.08
CA PRO A 115 -2.30 23.58 -11.10
C PRO A 115 -2.12 24.95 -11.74
N ALA A 116 -3.21 25.50 -12.27
CA ALA A 116 -3.29 26.84 -12.78
C ALA A 116 -3.06 27.80 -11.60
N GLY A 117 -1.81 28.28 -11.48
CA GLY A 117 -1.42 29.51 -10.79
C GLY A 117 -0.35 29.36 -9.71
N PRO A 118 0.30 30.46 -9.29
CA PRO A 118 0.87 31.58 -10.06
C PRO A 118 2.42 31.54 -10.01
N GLU A 119 3.10 32.04 -11.04
CA GLU A 119 4.56 32.24 -11.19
C GLU A 119 5.47 31.03 -10.88
N ALA A 120 6.30 30.65 -11.86
CA ALA A 120 7.34 29.63 -11.66
C ALA A 120 8.16 29.92 -10.39
N PRO A 121 8.52 28.90 -9.59
CA PRO A 121 9.45 29.08 -8.49
C PRO A 121 10.71 29.78 -8.97
N ASP A 122 11.25 30.70 -8.16
CA ASP A 122 12.58 31.25 -8.44
C ASP A 122 13.60 30.11 -8.30
N LEU A 123 13.87 29.47 -9.44
CA LEU A 123 14.79 28.35 -9.52
C LEU A 123 16.21 28.77 -9.13
N SER A 124 16.56 30.06 -9.24
CA SER A 124 17.87 30.56 -8.88
C SER A 124 18.10 30.48 -7.37
N GLU A 125 17.12 30.91 -6.57
CA GLU A 125 17.19 30.82 -5.10
C GLU A 125 17.18 29.37 -4.62
N LEU A 126 16.32 28.53 -5.20
CA LEU A 126 16.27 27.11 -4.85
C LEU A 126 17.58 26.39 -5.24
N ARG A 127 18.19 26.78 -6.37
CA ARG A 127 19.49 26.28 -6.79
C ARG A 127 20.59 26.70 -5.83
N SER A 128 20.63 27.96 -5.39
CA SER A 128 21.63 28.39 -4.42
C SER A 128 21.50 27.61 -3.11
N LEU A 129 20.27 27.42 -2.60
CA LEU A 129 20.02 26.61 -1.40
C LEU A 129 20.49 25.16 -1.56
N ALA A 130 20.24 24.55 -2.72
CA ALA A 130 20.68 23.18 -3.01
C ALA A 130 22.22 23.07 -3.11
N CYS A 131 22.87 24.03 -3.78
CA CYS A 131 24.32 24.11 -3.87
C CYS A 131 24.96 24.35 -2.51
N ASP A 132 24.39 25.25 -1.69
CA ASP A 132 24.89 25.56 -0.36
C ASP A 132 24.81 24.35 0.57
N ALA A 133 23.69 23.62 0.56
CA ALA A 133 23.54 22.36 1.31
C ALA A 133 24.55 21.31 0.84
N LEU A 134 24.81 21.24 -0.47
CA LEU A 134 25.79 20.30 -1.04
C LEU A 134 27.21 20.65 -0.60
N LEU A 135 27.63 21.92 -0.76
CA LEU A 135 28.96 22.41 -0.39
C LEU A 135 29.18 22.37 1.13
N GLN A 136 28.13 22.60 1.92
CA GLN A 136 28.19 22.50 3.37
C GLN A 136 28.71 21.11 3.78
N GLU A 137 28.10 20.04 3.29
CA GLU A 137 28.45 18.68 3.73
C GLU A 137 29.69 18.09 3.03
N HIS A 138 29.99 18.53 1.82
CA HIS A 138 31.13 18.03 1.05
C HIS A 138 32.44 18.78 1.32
N PHE A 139 32.38 20.08 1.59
CA PHE A 139 33.57 20.93 1.68
C PHE A 139 33.67 21.69 3.02
N TYR A 140 32.66 22.46 3.40
CA TYR A 140 32.77 23.39 4.53
C TYR A 140 32.75 22.70 5.90
N GLN A 141 31.93 21.66 6.06
CA GLN A 141 31.77 20.95 7.32
C GLN A 141 33.03 20.14 7.62
N ARG A 142 33.81 20.58 8.60
CA ARG A 142 35.00 19.84 9.06
C ARG A 142 34.60 18.56 9.76
N LYS A 143 34.76 17.42 9.09
CA LYS A 143 34.50 16.09 9.66
C LYS A 143 35.73 15.64 10.44
N ARG A 144 35.59 15.54 11.77
CA ARG A 144 36.69 15.14 12.67
C ARG A 144 37.13 13.70 12.45
N GLU A 145 36.21 12.84 12.07
CA GLU A 145 36.44 11.41 11.89
C GLU A 145 36.25 11.02 10.43
N ARG A 146 37.15 10.18 9.92
CA ARG A 146 36.94 9.51 8.63
C ARG A 146 35.79 8.51 8.79
N PRO A 147 34.88 8.41 7.82
CA PRO A 147 33.78 7.46 7.91
C PRO A 147 34.33 6.03 8.04
N PHE A 148 33.76 5.26 8.96
CA PHE A 148 34.04 3.82 9.02
C PHE A 148 33.62 3.15 7.70
N LEU A 149 34.25 2.03 7.36
CA LEU A 149 33.95 1.28 6.14
C LEU A 149 32.43 1.00 6.03
N TYR A 150 31.84 1.27 4.87
CA TYR A 150 30.40 1.11 4.60
C TYR A 150 29.47 2.13 5.30
N ARG A 151 29.99 3.25 5.82
CA ARG A 151 29.17 4.32 6.41
C ARG A 151 29.30 5.66 5.71
N GLU A 152 29.94 5.72 4.55
CA GLU A 152 30.18 6.98 3.86
C GLU A 152 28.85 7.68 3.49
N GLN A 153 27.85 6.93 3.01
CA GLN A 153 26.49 7.41 2.76
C GLN A 153 25.83 8.04 4.00
N GLN A 154 26.19 7.57 5.20
CA GLN A 154 25.63 8.12 6.45
C GLN A 154 26.29 9.42 6.88
N HIS A 155 27.53 9.68 6.43
CA HIS A 155 28.31 10.83 6.86
C HIS A 155 28.15 12.04 5.93
N VAL A 156 28.06 11.87 4.61
CA VAL A 156 27.97 13.00 3.66
C VAL A 156 26.59 13.08 2.98
N PRO A 157 26.12 12.05 2.26
CA PRO A 157 24.84 12.11 1.54
C PRO A 157 23.59 12.17 2.43
N ALA A 158 23.56 11.46 3.57
CA ALA A 158 22.40 11.47 4.45
C ALA A 158 22.13 12.85 5.09
N PRO A 159 23.11 13.55 5.68
CA PRO A 159 22.94 14.92 6.14
C PRO A 159 22.59 15.88 5.00
N PHE A 160 23.26 15.76 3.85
CA PHE A 160 22.96 16.58 2.66
C PHE A 160 21.50 16.44 2.24
N LEU A 161 21.00 15.21 2.08
CA LEU A 161 19.60 14.96 1.71
C LEU A 161 18.63 15.53 2.75
N THR A 162 19.00 15.47 4.03
CA THR A 162 18.22 16.02 5.13
C THR A 162 18.13 17.54 5.06
N GLN A 163 19.26 18.21 4.89
CA GLN A 163 19.33 19.66 4.73
C GLN A 163 18.60 20.12 3.46
N LEU A 164 18.82 19.45 2.33
CA LEU A 164 18.17 19.76 1.06
C LEU A 164 16.64 19.74 1.21
N VAL A 165 16.08 18.66 1.74
CA VAL A 165 14.62 18.53 1.86
C VAL A 165 14.05 19.53 2.87
N ILE A 166 14.72 19.77 4.00
CA ILE A 166 14.28 20.77 4.99
C ILE A 166 14.30 22.18 4.37
N SER A 167 15.38 22.57 3.68
CA SER A 167 15.49 23.88 3.04
C SER A 167 14.45 24.07 1.93
N LEU A 168 14.26 23.06 1.08
CA LEU A 168 13.26 23.12 0.00
C LEU A 168 11.83 23.17 0.55
N THR A 169 11.50 22.33 1.54
CA THR A 169 10.16 22.35 2.15
C THR A 169 9.86 23.66 2.85
N ALA A 170 10.84 24.27 3.52
CA ALA A 170 10.70 25.58 4.13
C ALA A 170 10.49 26.69 3.09
N ALA A 171 11.31 26.72 2.03
CA ALA A 171 11.21 27.72 0.96
C ALA A 171 9.88 27.60 0.18
N LEU A 172 9.42 26.37 -0.07
CA LEU A 172 8.17 26.10 -0.78
C LEU A 172 6.93 26.20 0.11
N GLY A 173 7.07 26.30 1.42
CA GLY A 173 5.95 26.36 2.37
C GLY A 173 5.02 27.57 2.17
N SER A 174 5.56 28.68 1.68
CA SER A 174 4.77 29.88 1.32
C SER A 174 3.86 29.64 0.10
N ARG A 175 4.28 28.77 -0.82
CA ARG A 175 3.55 28.46 -2.07
C ARG A 175 2.62 27.25 -1.93
N ASN A 176 3.01 26.29 -1.10
CA ASN A 176 2.21 25.11 -0.78
C ASN A 176 1.85 25.08 0.72
N PRO A 177 0.65 25.57 1.10
CA PRO A 177 0.21 25.57 2.51
C PRO A 177 0.16 24.17 3.11
N LEU A 178 -0.01 23.13 2.28
CA LEU A 178 0.02 21.74 2.73
C LEU A 178 1.34 21.37 3.39
N LEU A 179 2.46 21.89 2.86
CA LEU A 179 3.80 21.64 3.41
C LEU A 179 3.98 22.37 4.76
N ALA A 180 3.41 23.56 4.91
CA ALA A 180 3.46 24.30 6.18
C ALA A 180 2.71 23.55 7.31
N ALA A 181 1.61 22.87 6.97
CA ALA A 181 0.86 22.02 7.90
C ALA A 181 1.36 20.57 7.97
N SER A 182 2.44 20.23 7.27
CA SER A 182 2.96 18.86 7.18
C SER A 182 3.82 18.48 8.39
N CYS A 183 3.97 17.17 8.61
CA CYS A 183 4.94 16.62 9.54
C CYS A 183 6.11 16.00 8.76
N LEU A 184 7.32 16.50 9.02
CA LEU A 184 8.55 15.94 8.47
C LEU A 184 9.20 15.03 9.52
N ASP A 185 9.25 13.73 9.24
CA ASP A 185 9.90 12.78 10.13
C ASP A 185 11.27 12.35 9.58
N LEU A 186 12.25 12.22 10.48
CA LEU A 186 13.60 11.76 10.15
C LEU A 186 13.79 10.30 10.58
N LYS A 187 14.17 9.44 9.63
CA LYS A 187 14.34 7.99 9.83
C LYS A 187 13.17 7.28 10.52
N PRO A 188 11.91 7.56 10.13
CA PRO A 188 10.74 6.88 10.69
C PRO A 188 10.73 5.41 10.27
N GLN A 189 9.98 4.58 11.02
CA GLN A 189 9.71 3.21 10.62
C GLN A 189 8.43 3.17 9.78
N VAL A 190 8.46 2.45 8.67
CA VAL A 190 7.27 2.17 7.86
C VAL A 190 7.15 0.66 7.71
N ASN A 191 6.04 0.10 8.14
CA ASN A 191 5.86 -1.34 8.18
C ASN A 191 4.52 -1.72 7.57
N PHE A 192 4.49 -2.83 6.82
CA PHE A 192 3.24 -3.34 6.25
C PHE A 192 3.23 -4.87 6.20
N TYR A 193 2.09 -5.46 6.57
CA TYR A 193 1.84 -6.90 6.61
C TYR A 193 0.69 -7.25 5.68
N TRP A 194 0.89 -8.22 4.78
CA TRP A 194 -0.16 -8.69 3.89
C TRP A 194 0.00 -10.16 3.49
N GLU A 195 -1.02 -10.69 2.82
CA GLU A 195 -1.05 -12.04 2.28
C GLU A 195 -1.19 -11.97 0.75
N ARG A 196 -0.40 -12.77 0.03
CA ARG A 196 -0.45 -12.87 -1.44
C ARG A 196 -0.18 -14.31 -1.86
N GLY A 197 -1.17 -14.98 -2.44
CA GLY A 197 -1.06 -16.36 -2.90
C GLY A 197 -1.11 -17.41 -1.78
N GLU A 198 -1.10 -18.67 -2.18
CA GLU A 198 -1.15 -19.84 -1.29
C GLU A 198 -0.09 -20.86 -1.70
N THR A 199 0.39 -21.64 -0.72
CA THR A 199 1.30 -22.74 -0.99
C THR A 199 0.89 -23.99 -0.23
N VAL A 200 1.23 -25.15 -0.80
CA VAL A 200 1.05 -26.43 -0.12
C VAL A 200 2.32 -26.73 0.67
N VAL A 201 2.16 -27.01 1.96
CA VAL A 201 3.27 -27.39 2.83
C VAL A 201 3.86 -28.73 2.34
N CYS A 202 5.13 -28.72 1.94
CA CYS A 202 5.77 -29.89 1.32
C CYS A 202 6.32 -30.90 2.34
N ARG A 203 6.71 -30.47 3.54
CA ARG A 203 7.38 -31.32 4.56
C ARG A 203 6.89 -31.00 5.97
N GLY A 204 7.06 -31.96 6.88
CA GLY A 204 6.70 -31.85 8.31
C GLY A 204 5.27 -32.27 8.63
N TYR A 205 4.83 -32.10 9.88
CA TYR A 205 3.52 -32.59 10.34
C TYR A 205 2.30 -31.93 9.67
N ARG A 206 2.49 -30.77 9.01
CA ARG A 206 1.44 -30.05 8.27
C ARG A 206 1.42 -30.38 6.76
N THR A 207 2.16 -31.39 6.31
CA THR A 207 2.28 -31.73 4.89
C THR A 207 0.91 -31.89 4.21
N GLY A 208 0.80 -31.40 2.98
CA GLY A 208 -0.43 -31.46 2.17
C GLY A 208 -1.50 -30.43 2.55
N ARG A 209 -1.27 -29.61 3.60
CA ARG A 209 -2.18 -28.52 3.97
C ARG A 209 -1.88 -27.26 3.16
N ILE A 210 -2.93 -26.57 2.75
CA ILE A 210 -2.88 -25.24 2.13
C ILE A 210 -2.60 -24.20 3.23
N ASP A 211 -1.56 -23.40 3.03
CA ASP A 211 -1.14 -22.30 3.91
C ASP A 211 -0.98 -21.02 3.06
N PRO A 212 -1.55 -19.87 3.47
CA PRO A 212 -1.37 -18.62 2.74
C PRO A 212 0.07 -18.13 2.89
N VAL A 213 0.56 -17.49 1.84
CA VAL A 213 1.89 -16.89 1.83
C VAL A 213 1.79 -15.47 2.38
N ARG A 214 2.57 -15.21 3.43
CA ARG A 214 2.56 -13.96 4.20
C ARG A 214 3.83 -13.18 3.93
N PHE A 215 3.71 -11.86 3.88
CA PHE A 215 4.80 -10.95 3.65
C PHE A 215 4.80 -9.83 4.69
N GLN A 216 5.99 -9.32 5.00
CA GLN A 216 6.21 -8.14 5.82
C GLN A 216 7.28 -7.29 5.16
N ILE A 217 7.01 -6.00 5.01
CA ILE A 217 8.04 -5.00 4.71
C ILE A 217 8.31 -4.25 6.01
N ASP A 218 9.59 -4.12 6.36
CA ASP A 218 10.07 -3.29 7.46
C ASP A 218 11.07 -2.30 6.88
N ASP A 219 10.59 -1.10 6.57
CA ASP A 219 11.31 -0.04 5.88
C ASP A 219 11.66 1.13 6.81
N LYS A 220 12.71 1.87 6.45
CA LYS A 220 13.20 3.05 7.15
C LYS A 220 13.67 4.11 6.14
N PRO A 221 12.75 4.89 5.54
CA PRO A 221 13.13 6.03 4.71
C PRO A 221 14.02 6.99 5.49
N GLN A 222 14.87 7.76 4.79
CA GLN A 222 15.70 8.78 5.44
C GLN A 222 14.81 9.93 5.95
N ILE A 223 13.83 10.34 5.14
CA ILE A 223 12.87 11.39 5.45
C ILE A 223 11.51 10.97 4.91
N GLN A 224 10.44 11.32 5.60
CA GLN A 224 9.11 11.28 5.02
C GLN A 224 8.34 12.55 5.37
N ILE A 225 7.49 12.98 4.44
CA ILE A 225 6.57 14.10 4.64
C ILE A 225 5.17 13.50 4.75
N ARG A 226 4.52 13.72 5.90
CA ARG A 226 3.12 13.34 6.14
C ARG A 226 2.24 14.57 6.18
N VAL A 227 1.03 14.41 5.66
CA VAL A 227 0.07 15.50 5.47
C VAL A 227 -1.30 15.12 6.05
N PRO A 228 -2.11 16.10 6.46
CA PRO A 228 -3.44 15.84 7.02
C PRO A 228 -4.48 15.48 5.95
N LYS A 229 -4.25 15.88 4.69
CA LYS A 229 -5.16 15.64 3.56
C LYS A 229 -4.49 14.77 2.51
N GLN A 230 -5.29 13.93 1.86
CA GLN A 230 -4.84 13.01 0.83
C GLN A 230 -4.46 13.76 -0.46
N LEU A 231 -3.42 13.29 -1.15
CA LEU A 231 -3.05 13.77 -2.48
C LEU A 231 -4.07 13.35 -3.55
N PRO A 232 -4.21 14.13 -4.65
CA PRO A 232 -5.08 13.77 -5.76
C PRO A 232 -4.61 12.50 -6.45
N GLU A 233 -5.55 11.77 -7.06
CA GLU A 233 -5.23 10.60 -7.88
C GLU A 233 -4.55 11.01 -9.19
N PHE A 234 -3.64 10.19 -9.71
CA PHE A 234 -3.02 10.44 -11.01
C PHE A 234 -3.89 9.95 -12.15
N VAL A 235 -4.52 8.79 -11.95
CA VAL A 235 -5.45 8.18 -12.89
C VAL A 235 -6.68 7.68 -12.13
N PRO A 236 -7.85 7.56 -12.78
CA PRO A 236 -9.04 7.01 -12.15
C PRO A 236 -8.84 5.60 -11.59
N LEU A 237 -9.60 5.23 -10.56
CA LEU A 237 -9.50 3.92 -9.89
C LEU A 237 -9.66 2.72 -10.85
N ASP A 238 -10.55 2.83 -11.84
CA ASP A 238 -10.84 1.75 -12.80
C ASP A 238 -9.93 1.82 -14.05
N TYR A 239 -8.89 2.66 -14.02
CA TYR A 239 -7.94 2.77 -15.11
C TYR A 239 -7.16 1.46 -15.31
N SER A 240 -7.26 0.92 -16.52
CA SER A 240 -6.58 -0.32 -16.91
C SER A 240 -5.35 0.01 -17.74
N VAL A 241 -4.16 -0.21 -17.17
CA VAL A 241 -2.89 -0.12 -17.90
C VAL A 241 -2.72 -1.37 -18.76
N ALA A 242 -2.21 -1.21 -19.99
CA ALA A 242 -1.90 -2.32 -20.90
C ALA A 242 -0.82 -3.29 -20.36
N GLY A 243 -0.11 -2.92 -19.31
CA GLY A 243 0.95 -3.74 -18.71
C GLY A 243 0.41 -4.94 -17.91
N GLU A 244 1.08 -6.07 -18.07
CA GLU A 244 0.82 -7.27 -17.27
C GLU A 244 1.71 -7.33 -16.05
N VAL A 245 1.15 -7.84 -14.94
CA VAL A 245 1.93 -8.09 -13.73
C VAL A 245 2.80 -9.33 -13.99
N PRO A 246 4.12 -9.29 -13.74
CA PRO A 246 5.00 -10.44 -13.91
C PRO A 246 4.51 -11.65 -13.10
N VAL A 247 4.35 -12.78 -13.77
CA VAL A 247 3.99 -14.06 -13.13
C VAL A 247 5.27 -14.82 -12.82
N ILE A 248 5.49 -15.11 -11.54
CA ILE A 248 6.65 -15.88 -11.09
C ILE A 248 6.24 -17.33 -10.82
N ASN A 249 6.82 -18.24 -11.60
CA ASN A 249 6.52 -19.69 -11.50
C ASN A 249 7.33 -20.40 -10.40
N HIS A 250 8.13 -19.66 -9.64
CA HIS A 250 9.01 -20.19 -8.61
C HIS A 250 8.58 -19.73 -7.21
N LYS A 251 8.97 -20.50 -6.19
CA LYS A 251 8.76 -20.09 -4.80
C LYS A 251 9.59 -18.85 -4.48
N PRO A 252 9.09 -17.92 -3.65
CA PRO A 252 9.87 -16.77 -3.17
C PRO A 252 11.19 -17.16 -2.49
N ASP A 253 11.29 -18.38 -1.96
CA ASP A 253 12.53 -18.96 -1.40
C ASP A 253 13.71 -19.04 -2.40
N LYS A 254 13.48 -18.82 -3.70
CA LYS A 254 14.53 -18.77 -4.73
C LYS A 254 15.18 -17.38 -4.88
N LEU A 255 14.49 -16.33 -4.46
CA LEU A 255 15.13 -15.06 -4.14
C LEU A 255 15.83 -15.23 -2.77
N PRO A 256 16.89 -14.48 -2.43
CA PRO A 256 17.44 -14.48 -1.06
C PRO A 256 16.48 -13.78 -0.06
N LEU A 257 15.23 -14.26 -0.01
CA LEU A 257 14.16 -13.89 0.89
C LEU A 257 13.93 -15.02 1.88
N PHE A 258 13.92 -14.68 3.16
CA PHE A 258 13.83 -15.66 4.24
C PHE A 258 12.54 -15.46 5.05
N LYS A 259 12.03 -16.57 5.57
CA LYS A 259 10.87 -16.57 6.46
C LYS A 259 11.30 -16.32 7.89
N ARG A 260 10.61 -15.43 8.57
CA ARG A 260 10.76 -15.18 10.02
C ARG A 260 9.39 -15.11 10.67
N GLN A 261 9.34 -15.24 11.98
CA GLN A 261 8.11 -15.07 12.76
C GLN A 261 8.39 -14.06 13.88
N TYR A 262 7.61 -12.98 13.86
CA TYR A 262 7.62 -11.88 14.83
C TYR A 262 6.32 -11.09 14.67
N ASP A 263 6.12 -10.07 15.50
CA ASP A 263 4.94 -9.20 15.47
C ASP A 263 4.61 -8.69 14.07
N ASN A 264 3.33 -8.77 13.69
CA ASN A 264 2.82 -8.18 12.46
C ASN A 264 2.62 -6.69 12.70
N LYS A 265 3.37 -5.86 11.95
CA LYS A 265 3.37 -4.42 12.12
C LYS A 265 2.81 -3.74 10.89
N ILE A 266 1.87 -2.83 11.13
CA ILE A 266 1.29 -1.95 10.13
C ILE A 266 1.42 -0.54 10.70
N PHE A 267 2.32 0.24 10.14
CA PHE A 267 2.73 1.50 10.72
C PHE A 267 3.20 2.46 9.63
N ILE A 268 2.67 3.67 9.61
CA ILE A 268 2.98 4.70 8.60
C ILE A 268 4.10 5.67 9.03
N GLY A 269 4.69 5.45 10.21
CA GLY A 269 5.61 6.38 10.87
C GLY A 269 4.99 7.14 12.06
N SER A 270 3.65 7.15 12.15
CA SER A 270 2.92 7.64 13.31
C SER A 270 1.73 6.73 13.69
N LYS A 271 1.21 6.92 14.89
CA LYS A 271 0.06 6.16 15.42
C LYS A 271 -1.24 6.65 14.78
N VAL A 272 -2.28 5.81 14.84
CA VAL A 272 -3.60 6.07 14.23
C VAL A 272 -4.26 7.36 14.72
N ALA A 273 -3.94 7.83 15.93
CA ALA A 273 -4.51 9.05 16.50
C ALA A 273 -3.93 10.35 15.91
N ASP A 274 -2.85 10.27 15.14
CA ASP A 274 -2.21 11.44 14.54
C ASP A 274 -3.05 11.96 13.35
N PRO A 275 -3.38 13.27 13.30
CA PRO A 275 -4.11 13.87 12.17
C PRO A 275 -3.38 13.71 10.83
N CYS A 276 -2.04 13.70 10.83
CA CYS A 276 -1.21 13.57 9.63
C CYS A 276 -1.08 12.09 9.21
N SER A 277 -2.20 11.52 8.77
CA SER A 277 -2.35 10.10 8.43
C SER A 277 -2.06 9.76 6.97
N TYR A 278 -1.86 10.75 6.10
CA TYR A 278 -1.57 10.57 4.68
C TYR A 278 -0.11 10.88 4.36
N GLY A 279 0.42 10.19 3.35
CA GLY A 279 1.79 10.41 2.86
C GLY A 279 1.81 11.39 1.70
N HIS A 280 2.82 12.26 1.69
CA HIS A 280 3.13 13.13 0.55
C HIS A 280 4.29 12.56 -0.26
N THR A 281 5.53 12.78 0.21
CA THR A 281 6.76 12.31 -0.43
C THR A 281 7.69 11.63 0.57
N GLN A 282 8.28 10.50 0.18
CA GLN A 282 9.36 9.82 0.89
C GLN A 282 10.71 10.05 0.21
N PHE A 283 11.77 10.16 1.03
CA PHE A 283 13.14 10.24 0.55
C PHE A 283 13.94 9.05 1.06
N HIS A 284 14.50 8.30 0.12
CA HIS A 284 15.27 7.10 0.38
C HIS A 284 16.72 7.30 -0.02
N LEU A 285 17.63 6.89 0.86
CA LEU A 285 19.06 6.86 0.57
C LEU A 285 19.53 5.42 0.42
N ILE A 286 20.14 5.12 -0.72
CA ILE A 286 20.72 3.80 -0.98
C ILE A 286 21.98 3.61 -0.12
N PRO A 287 22.13 2.46 0.57
CA PRO A 287 23.25 2.21 1.45
C PRO A 287 24.54 1.95 0.65
N ASP A 288 25.69 2.11 1.31
CA ASP A 288 27.03 1.87 0.73
C ASP A 288 27.14 0.51 -0.01
N GLN A 289 26.46 -0.51 0.51
CA GLN A 289 26.46 -1.87 -0.04
C GLN A 289 25.94 -1.95 -1.47
N LEU A 290 24.97 -1.09 -1.81
CA LEU A 290 24.29 -1.07 -3.10
C LEU A 290 24.73 0.13 -3.97
N LYS A 291 25.87 0.76 -3.65
CA LYS A 291 26.44 1.85 -4.45
C LYS A 291 26.68 1.40 -5.89
N ARG A 292 26.37 2.30 -6.83
CA ARG A 292 26.58 2.14 -8.28
C ARG A 292 27.97 1.60 -8.62
N GLU A 293 29.03 2.19 -8.05
CA GLU A 293 30.42 1.78 -8.32
C GLU A 293 30.70 0.31 -8.00
N ARG A 294 30.04 -0.26 -6.99
CA ARG A 294 30.24 -1.65 -6.61
C ARG A 294 29.54 -2.61 -7.54
N LEU A 295 28.33 -2.25 -7.97
CA LEU A 295 27.60 -3.00 -8.99
C LEU A 295 28.38 -3.02 -10.30
N LEU A 296 28.98 -1.88 -10.69
CA LEU A 296 29.86 -1.81 -11.85
C LEU A 296 31.10 -2.70 -11.70
N LYS A 297 31.78 -2.66 -10.55
CA LYS A 297 32.93 -3.55 -10.26
C LYS A 297 32.56 -5.03 -10.26
N ALA A 298 31.31 -5.36 -9.94
CA ALA A 298 30.77 -6.72 -9.95
C ALA A 298 30.20 -7.14 -11.31
N ASN A 299 30.32 -6.31 -12.37
CA ASN A 299 29.72 -6.54 -13.69
C ASN A 299 28.19 -6.65 -13.68
N LEU A 300 27.51 -5.92 -12.79
CA LEU A 300 26.05 -5.90 -12.62
C LEU A 300 25.46 -4.51 -12.95
N ALA A 301 25.86 -3.93 -14.08
CA ALA A 301 25.42 -2.60 -14.50
C ALA A 301 23.91 -2.53 -14.77
N ASP A 302 23.33 -3.61 -15.28
CA ASP A 302 21.90 -3.79 -15.55
C ASP A 302 21.04 -3.75 -14.28
N GLN A 303 21.62 -4.07 -13.13
CA GLN A 303 20.93 -4.13 -11.83
C GLN A 303 20.87 -2.80 -11.09
N ILE A 304 21.53 -1.75 -11.61
CA ILE A 304 21.52 -0.42 -11.00
C ILE A 304 20.07 0.08 -10.92
N GLU A 305 19.39 0.25 -12.05
CA GLU A 305 18.01 0.75 -12.10
C GLU A 305 17.00 -0.23 -11.48
N VAL A 306 17.27 -1.54 -11.51
CA VAL A 306 16.46 -2.55 -10.81
C VAL A 306 16.43 -2.27 -9.31
N THR A 307 17.56 -1.87 -8.72
CA THR A 307 17.65 -1.58 -7.29
C THR A 307 16.79 -0.37 -6.90
N TYR A 308 16.81 0.70 -7.70
CA TYR A 308 15.93 1.86 -7.49
C TYR A 308 14.45 1.48 -7.64
N ARG A 309 14.09 0.75 -8.71
CA ARG A 309 12.70 0.34 -8.96
C ARG A 309 12.16 -0.60 -7.88
N ALA A 310 12.93 -1.60 -7.46
CA ALA A 310 12.52 -2.52 -6.40
C ALA A 310 12.27 -1.79 -5.08
N ASN A 311 13.17 -0.87 -4.72
CA ASN A 311 13.00 -0.03 -3.53
C ASN A 311 11.74 0.85 -3.63
N GLY A 312 11.55 1.54 -4.75
CA GLY A 312 10.37 2.39 -4.98
C GLY A 312 9.05 1.63 -4.89
N ILE A 313 8.96 0.46 -5.52
CA ILE A 313 7.75 -0.38 -5.47
C ILE A 313 7.47 -0.86 -4.05
N ALA A 314 8.46 -1.40 -3.34
CA ALA A 314 8.25 -1.96 -2.01
C ALA A 314 7.90 -0.87 -0.98
N SER A 315 8.68 0.21 -0.93
CA SER A 315 8.48 1.31 0.02
C SER A 315 7.13 2.00 -0.18
N LEU A 316 6.80 2.35 -1.44
CA LEU A 316 5.55 3.05 -1.74
C LEU A 316 4.33 2.15 -1.57
N PHE A 317 4.42 0.86 -1.93
CA PHE A 317 3.36 -0.09 -1.63
C PHE A 317 3.12 -0.21 -0.13
N ALA A 318 4.18 -0.42 0.67
CA ALA A 318 4.05 -0.54 2.12
C ALA A 318 3.43 0.71 2.74
N TRP A 319 3.82 1.90 2.27
CA TRP A 319 3.33 3.15 2.80
C TRP A 319 1.87 3.41 2.42
N THR A 320 1.51 3.33 1.14
CA THR A 320 0.12 3.53 0.67
C THR A 320 -0.83 2.51 1.26
N ALA A 321 -0.42 1.24 1.34
CA ALA A 321 -1.25 0.18 1.89
C ALA A 321 -1.45 0.33 3.40
N ALA A 322 -0.43 0.75 4.15
CA ALA A 322 -0.56 1.07 5.56
C ALA A 322 -1.49 2.29 5.79
N GLN A 323 -1.42 3.32 4.95
CA GLN A 323 -2.34 4.47 4.98
C GLN A 323 -3.80 4.02 4.73
N ALA A 324 -4.03 3.18 3.73
CA ALA A 324 -5.36 2.64 3.46
C ALA A 324 -5.90 1.77 4.61
N MET A 325 -5.05 0.98 5.27
CA MET A 325 -5.44 0.23 6.47
C MET A 325 -5.75 1.12 7.67
N TYR A 326 -5.10 2.28 7.79
CA TYR A 326 -5.45 3.30 8.78
C TYR A 326 -6.82 3.93 8.50
N GLN A 327 -7.34 3.86 7.27
CA GLN A 327 -8.71 4.27 6.93
C GLN A 327 -9.73 3.12 7.04
N GLY A 328 -9.30 1.93 7.48
CA GLY A 328 -10.16 0.76 7.68
C GLY A 328 -10.33 -0.15 6.46
N PHE A 329 -9.67 0.15 5.33
CA PHE A 329 -9.59 -0.76 4.18
C PHE A 329 -8.68 -1.95 4.48
N TRP A 330 -8.94 -3.11 3.89
CA TRP A 330 -8.12 -4.31 4.05
C TRP A 330 -8.46 -5.32 2.95
N CYS A 331 -7.96 -6.56 3.04
CA CYS A 331 -8.03 -7.50 1.92
C CYS A 331 -9.47 -7.90 1.48
N GLU A 332 -10.47 -7.82 2.36
CA GLU A 332 -11.89 -8.06 1.99
C GLU A 332 -12.66 -6.74 1.73
N ALA A 333 -12.33 -5.67 2.46
CA ALA A 333 -12.88 -4.32 2.21
C ALA A 333 -11.89 -3.51 1.37
N ASP A 334 -11.91 -3.73 0.06
CA ASP A 334 -11.00 -3.07 -0.87
C ASP A 334 -11.21 -1.55 -0.90
N VAL A 335 -10.21 -0.82 -1.40
CA VAL A 335 -10.21 0.63 -1.46
C VAL A 335 -11.30 1.15 -2.39
N THR A 336 -12.02 2.19 -1.94
CA THR A 336 -13.06 2.88 -2.73
C THR A 336 -12.52 4.07 -3.50
N ARG A 337 -11.34 4.55 -3.13
CA ARG A 337 -10.57 5.62 -3.78
C ARG A 337 -9.09 5.23 -3.78
N PRO A 338 -8.32 5.60 -4.79
CA PRO A 338 -6.92 5.23 -4.84
C PRO A 338 -6.10 6.01 -3.82
N PHE A 339 -5.03 5.40 -3.32
CA PHE A 339 -4.07 6.08 -2.43
C PHE A 339 -2.78 6.34 -3.20
N VAL A 340 -2.38 7.61 -3.25
CA VAL A 340 -1.20 8.05 -3.96
C VAL A 340 -0.08 8.40 -2.99
N SER A 341 1.15 8.06 -3.35
CA SER A 341 2.33 8.55 -2.67
C SER A 341 3.50 8.69 -3.64
N GLN A 342 4.41 9.61 -3.33
CA GLN A 342 5.60 9.89 -4.12
C GLN A 342 6.86 9.43 -3.37
N ALA A 343 7.89 9.00 -4.08
CA ALA A 343 9.21 8.77 -3.50
C ALA A 343 10.32 9.25 -4.41
N VAL A 344 11.36 9.77 -3.77
CA VAL A 344 12.63 10.11 -4.40
C VAL A 344 13.69 9.20 -3.81
N ILE A 345 14.39 8.47 -4.68
CA ILE A 345 15.42 7.53 -4.28
C ILE A 345 16.74 8.03 -4.83
N THR A 346 17.74 8.14 -3.95
CA THR A 346 19.05 8.68 -4.31
C THR A 346 20.18 7.85 -3.73
N ASP A 347 21.33 7.85 -4.39
CA ASP A 347 22.61 7.40 -3.85
C ASP A 347 23.50 8.58 -3.42
N GLY A 348 22.94 9.76 -3.27
CA GLY A 348 23.65 11.01 -2.96
C GLY A 348 24.02 11.84 -4.18
N LYS A 349 24.15 11.23 -5.36
CA LYS A 349 24.48 11.92 -6.61
C LYS A 349 23.39 11.73 -7.68
N TYR A 350 22.95 10.50 -7.88
CA TYR A 350 21.92 10.12 -8.84
C TYR A 350 20.56 10.06 -8.16
N PHE A 351 19.57 10.69 -8.78
CA PHE A 351 18.20 10.77 -8.30
C PHE A 351 17.27 10.06 -9.29
N ALA A 352 16.38 9.23 -8.75
CA ALA A 352 15.27 8.61 -9.47
C ALA A 352 13.96 8.96 -8.77
N PHE A 353 12.94 9.23 -9.57
CA PHE A 353 11.64 9.70 -9.11
C PHE A 353 10.59 8.63 -9.34
N PHE A 354 9.79 8.35 -8.32
CA PHE A 354 8.74 7.34 -8.36
C PHE A 354 7.42 7.89 -7.87
N CYS A 355 6.35 7.53 -8.57
CA CYS A 355 4.99 7.80 -8.18
C CYS A 355 4.26 6.47 -8.07
N TYR A 356 3.48 6.27 -7.01
CA TYR A 356 2.74 5.03 -6.81
C TYR A 356 1.28 5.33 -6.54
N GLN A 357 0.41 4.55 -7.17
CA GLN A 357 -1.01 4.59 -6.94
C GLN A 357 -1.51 3.19 -6.56
N LEU A 358 -2.06 3.11 -5.35
CA LEU A 358 -2.69 1.92 -4.80
C LEU A 358 -4.17 1.91 -5.22
N ASN A 359 -4.50 0.99 -6.13
CA ASN A 359 -5.85 0.77 -6.64
C ASN A 359 -6.53 -0.45 -6.01
N THR A 360 -5.76 -1.35 -5.40
CA THR A 360 -6.32 -2.53 -4.73
C THR A 360 -5.43 -3.08 -3.61
N LEU A 361 -6.08 -3.54 -2.54
CA LEU A 361 -5.53 -4.30 -1.41
C LEU A 361 -6.01 -5.74 -1.37
N ALA A 362 -6.96 -6.11 -2.23
CA ALA A 362 -7.54 -7.45 -2.33
C ALA A 362 -6.56 -8.43 -2.99
N LEU A 363 -5.49 -8.78 -2.27
CA LEU A 363 -4.37 -9.60 -2.76
C LEU A 363 -4.47 -11.09 -2.41
N THR A 364 -5.42 -11.48 -1.56
CA THR A 364 -5.62 -12.89 -1.18
C THR A 364 -6.18 -13.69 -2.35
N VAL A 365 -5.97 -15.01 -2.36
CA VAL A 365 -6.48 -15.89 -3.44
C VAL A 365 -8.01 -15.83 -3.55
N ARG A 366 -8.74 -15.54 -2.46
CA ARG A 366 -10.20 -15.39 -2.48
C ARG A 366 -10.61 -14.07 -3.13
N ALA A 367 -10.02 -12.96 -2.67
CA ALA A 367 -10.43 -11.62 -3.10
C ALA A 367 -9.93 -11.27 -4.51
N ASP A 368 -8.81 -11.87 -4.94
CA ASP A 368 -8.20 -11.58 -6.24
C ASP A 368 -8.88 -12.24 -7.44
N GLN A 369 -9.73 -13.26 -7.23
CA GLN A 369 -10.31 -14.08 -8.32
C GLN A 369 -11.09 -13.27 -9.36
N ASN A 370 -11.84 -12.27 -8.92
CA ASN A 370 -12.68 -11.44 -9.79
C ASN A 370 -12.23 -9.97 -9.79
N ASN A 371 -10.98 -9.71 -9.42
CA ASN A 371 -10.47 -8.36 -9.26
C ASN A 371 -9.59 -7.96 -10.47
N PRO A 372 -10.12 -7.18 -11.43
CA PRO A 372 -9.35 -6.73 -12.59
C PRO A 372 -8.33 -5.63 -12.23
N ARG A 373 -8.50 -4.95 -11.08
CA ARG A 373 -7.67 -3.80 -10.70
C ARG A 373 -6.25 -4.24 -10.38
N LYS A 374 -5.30 -3.38 -10.76
CA LYS A 374 -3.86 -3.55 -10.51
C LYS A 374 -3.31 -2.24 -9.96
N ASN A 375 -2.30 -2.35 -9.10
CA ASN A 375 -1.59 -1.19 -8.61
C ASN A 375 -0.63 -0.68 -9.70
N ILE A 376 -0.31 0.62 -9.67
CA ILE A 376 0.52 1.25 -10.70
C ILE A 376 1.69 1.96 -10.03
N CYS A 377 2.88 1.75 -10.57
CA CYS A 377 4.09 2.46 -10.16
C CYS A 377 4.75 3.08 -11.38
N TRP A 378 4.82 4.40 -11.41
CA TRP A 378 5.59 5.16 -12.40
C TRP A 378 6.99 5.41 -11.87
N GLY A 379 7.99 5.38 -12.75
CA GLY A 379 9.36 5.67 -12.36
C GLY A 379 10.23 6.16 -13.51
N THR A 380 11.11 7.11 -13.21
CA THR A 380 12.14 7.59 -14.13
C THR A 380 13.46 6.84 -13.93
N GLU A 381 14.32 6.88 -14.95
CA GLU A 381 15.71 6.42 -14.82
C GLU A 381 16.52 7.38 -13.95
N SER A 382 17.52 6.84 -13.26
CA SER A 382 18.34 7.66 -12.36
C SER A 382 19.28 8.61 -13.12
N LYS A 383 19.16 9.92 -12.83
CA LYS A 383 19.95 11.00 -13.43
C LYS A 383 20.80 11.72 -12.37
N PRO A 384 22.03 12.15 -12.71
CA PRO A 384 22.89 12.86 -11.76
C PRO A 384 22.38 14.29 -11.50
N LEU A 385 22.42 14.73 -10.24
CA LEU A 385 22.15 16.12 -9.83
C LEU A 385 23.34 17.05 -10.11
N TYR A 386 24.56 16.54 -10.00
CA TYR A 386 25.80 17.28 -10.25
C TYR A 386 26.87 16.34 -10.82
N GLU A 387 27.88 16.90 -11.50
CA GLU A 387 28.98 16.11 -12.06
C GLU A 387 30.10 15.91 -11.05
N ALA A 388 30.58 17.00 -10.44
CA ALA A 388 31.65 16.97 -9.44
C ALA A 388 31.52 18.15 -8.48
N VAL A 389 32.05 17.97 -7.26
CA VAL A 389 32.28 19.06 -6.31
C VAL A 389 33.79 19.23 -6.20
N GLU A 390 34.29 20.36 -6.67
CA GLU A 390 35.71 20.72 -6.62
C GLU A 390 35.85 21.98 -5.76
N ASP A 391 36.58 21.84 -4.65
CA ASP A 391 36.76 22.88 -3.64
C ASP A 391 35.42 23.51 -3.24
N ASN A 392 35.22 24.77 -3.62
CA ASN A 392 34.05 25.58 -3.29
C ASN A 392 33.07 25.75 -4.48
N ASN A 393 33.12 24.88 -5.48
CA ASN A 393 32.25 25.01 -6.63
C ASN A 393 31.63 23.66 -7.05
N VAL A 394 30.35 23.72 -7.41
CA VAL A 394 29.59 22.58 -7.91
C VAL A 394 29.59 22.64 -9.43
N LYS A 395 30.25 21.67 -10.07
CA LYS A 395 30.31 21.58 -11.54
C LYS A 395 29.16 20.73 -12.08
N GLY A 396 28.60 21.19 -13.20
CA GLY A 396 27.56 20.45 -13.94
C GLY A 396 26.28 20.22 -13.14
N PHE A 397 25.81 21.22 -12.39
CA PHE A 397 24.53 21.13 -11.68
C PHE A 397 23.36 21.03 -12.66
N ASN A 398 22.49 20.05 -12.45
CA ASN A 398 21.36 19.73 -13.31
C ASN A 398 20.05 20.31 -12.77
N ASP A 399 19.58 21.40 -13.39
CA ASP A 399 18.36 22.08 -13.00
C ASP A 399 17.10 21.25 -13.25
N GLU A 400 17.12 20.28 -14.17
CA GLU A 400 15.97 19.41 -14.44
C GLU A 400 15.58 18.59 -13.20
N ILE A 401 16.57 18.11 -12.45
CA ILE A 401 16.37 17.28 -11.26
C ILE A 401 15.82 18.14 -10.12
N LEU A 402 16.34 19.36 -9.96
CA LEU A 402 15.82 20.31 -8.99
C LEU A 402 14.36 20.67 -9.32
N LEU A 403 14.06 20.92 -10.59
CA LEU A 403 12.71 21.23 -11.03
C LEU A 403 11.74 20.07 -10.77
N GLN A 404 12.15 18.82 -11.00
CA GLN A 404 11.34 17.64 -10.67
C GLN A 404 11.11 17.48 -9.15
N LEU A 405 12.13 17.73 -8.32
CA LEU A 405 11.98 17.75 -6.86
C LEU A 405 10.94 18.78 -6.42
N VAL A 406 11.03 19.98 -6.98
CA VAL A 406 10.11 21.08 -6.67
C VAL A 406 8.68 20.75 -7.12
N GLN A 407 8.51 20.18 -8.32
CA GLN A 407 7.19 19.73 -8.81
C GLN A 407 6.56 18.69 -7.88
N PHE A 408 7.34 17.74 -7.37
CA PHE A 408 6.84 16.75 -6.41
C PHE A 408 6.36 17.43 -5.13
N LEU A 409 7.18 18.31 -4.54
CA LEU A 409 6.87 19.04 -3.30
C LEU A 409 5.68 20.00 -3.46
N LEU A 410 5.47 20.57 -4.65
CA LEU A 410 4.33 21.46 -4.92
C LEU A 410 3.01 20.72 -5.15
N ASN A 411 3.02 19.39 -5.26
CA ASN A 411 1.79 18.61 -5.41
C ASN A 411 0.86 18.83 -4.20
N ARG A 412 -0.40 19.16 -4.47
CA ARG A 412 -1.42 19.50 -3.47
C ARG A 412 -2.81 19.08 -3.94
N PRO A 413 -3.75 18.76 -3.03
CA PRO A 413 -5.14 18.57 -3.39
C PRO A 413 -5.78 19.89 -3.83
N GLU A 414 -6.82 19.80 -4.67
CA GLU A 414 -7.56 20.97 -5.17
C GLU A 414 -8.26 21.77 -4.05
N GLN A 415 -8.61 21.11 -2.94
CA GLN A 415 -9.24 21.74 -1.78
C GLN A 415 -8.39 21.53 -0.52
N LEU A 416 -7.79 22.63 -0.02
CA LEU A 416 -6.95 22.67 1.18
C LEU A 416 -7.73 22.75 2.48
#